data_AF-A0A3C1KJN6-F1
#
_entry.id   AF-A0A3C1KJN6-F1
#
_cell.length_a   1.000
_cell.length_b   1.000
_cell.length_c   1.000
_cell.angle_alpha   90.00
_cell.angle_beta   90.00
_cell.angle_gamma   90.00
#
_symmetry.space_group_name_H-M   'P 1'
#
loop_
_entity.id
_entity.type
_entity.pdbx_description
1 polymer ?
#
loop_
_entity_poly.entity_id
_entity_poly.type
_entity_poly.pdbx_seq_one_letter_code
_entity_poly.pdbx_strand_id
1 'polypeptide(L)'
;LAVGCALTAFVSYGVGNFFPSFLIRSHGLSVAQVGVVLALVSGIGGALGTYLGGYLGDRFGARDPRWYLWVPMLGGLIAFGPYLYVLLTDNTTHLLVILVFTNILTAMYLGPCIALSHALVPPNMRALTSAILFFVLNMIGLGLGPFLTGLASDLLAPRFGTDSLRYAMVLASLFGLVAIGLFYFAARRLPEDLAKRRRAAEAYSVV
;
A
#
# COMPACT_ATOMS: atom_id res chain seq x y z
N LEU A 1 -11.70 5.63 -1.43
CA LEU A 1 -10.34 5.88 -1.96
C LEU A 1 -9.36 6.19 -0.84
N ALA A 2 -9.41 7.40 -0.23
CA ALA A 2 -8.42 7.85 0.75
C ALA A 2 -8.17 6.85 1.91
N VAL A 3 -9.23 6.30 2.51
CA VAL A 3 -9.10 5.30 3.60
C VAL A 3 -8.44 4.00 3.11
N GLY A 4 -8.74 3.56 1.88
CA GLY A 4 -8.07 2.39 1.28
C GLY A 4 -6.57 2.63 1.12
N CYS A 5 -6.18 3.78 0.56
CA CYS A 5 -4.77 4.19 0.46
C CYS A 5 -4.09 4.28 1.83
N ALA A 6 -4.80 4.81 2.82
CA ALA A 6 -4.30 4.99 4.17
C ALA A 6 -4.05 3.65 4.88
N LEU A 7 -4.94 2.67 4.70
CA LEU A 7 -4.73 1.31 5.23
C LEU A 7 -3.63 0.56 4.47
N THR A 8 -3.49 0.74 3.16
CA THR A 8 -2.33 0.20 2.41
C THR A 8 -1.02 0.79 2.93
N ALA A 9 -1.00 2.09 3.22
CA ALA A 9 0.16 2.74 3.82
C ALA A 9 0.39 2.37 5.28
N PHE A 10 -0.66 2.11 6.04
CA PHE A 10 -0.57 1.57 7.40
C PHE A 10 0.22 0.26 7.39
N VAL A 11 -0.11 -0.66 6.48
CA VAL A 11 0.66 -1.91 6.33
C VAL A 11 2.10 -1.62 5.90
N SER A 12 2.28 -0.77 4.88
CA SER A 12 3.60 -0.48 4.31
C SER A 12 4.54 0.18 5.32
N TYR A 13 4.07 1.17 6.08
CA TYR A 13 4.87 1.86 7.09
C TYR A 13 4.99 1.07 8.39
N GLY A 14 3.91 0.41 8.82
CA GLY A 14 3.90 -0.43 10.02
C GLY A 14 4.88 -1.58 9.90
N VAL A 15 4.83 -2.32 8.79
CA VAL A 15 5.79 -3.39 8.54
C VAL A 15 7.15 -2.83 8.13
N GLY A 16 7.20 -1.81 7.28
CA GLY A 16 8.43 -1.24 6.74
C GLY A 16 9.38 -0.66 7.79
N ASN A 17 8.86 -0.04 8.86
CA ASN A 17 9.70 0.50 9.94
C ASN A 17 10.41 -0.60 10.75
N PHE A 18 9.78 -1.78 10.88
CA PHE A 18 10.32 -2.89 11.67
C PHE A 18 10.99 -3.97 10.82
N PHE A 19 10.84 -3.90 9.49
CA PHE A 19 11.46 -4.85 8.57
C PHE A 19 12.99 -4.94 8.71
N PRO A 20 13.76 -3.84 8.90
CA PRO A 20 15.19 -3.94 9.20
C PRO A 20 15.46 -4.77 10.46
N SER A 21 14.74 -4.50 11.55
CA SER A 21 14.88 -5.23 12.81
C SER A 21 14.51 -6.70 12.67
N PHE A 22 13.49 -7.01 11.87
CA PHE A 22 13.09 -8.37 11.54
C PHE A 22 14.20 -9.13 10.80
N LEU A 23 14.81 -8.54 9.77
CA LEU A 23 15.92 -9.16 9.04
C LEU A 23 17.15 -9.41 9.93
N ILE A 24 17.46 -8.49 10.85
CA ILE A 24 18.59 -8.64 11.78
C ILE A 24 18.26 -9.72 12.83
N ARG A 25 17.10 -9.63 13.48
CA ARG A 25 16.76 -10.48 14.63
C ARG A 25 16.39 -11.91 14.24
N SER A 26 15.60 -12.08 13.18
CA SER A 26 15.08 -13.40 12.78
C SER A 26 15.94 -14.09 11.72
N HIS A 27 16.66 -13.32 10.89
CA HIS A 27 17.45 -13.87 9.79
C HIS A 27 18.97 -13.63 9.93
N GLY A 28 19.42 -12.91 10.97
CA GLY A 28 20.83 -12.73 11.28
C GLY A 28 21.61 -11.89 10.26
N LEU A 29 20.93 -11.09 9.42
CA LEU A 29 21.61 -10.24 8.45
C LEU A 29 22.41 -9.15 9.17
N SER A 30 23.58 -8.81 8.64
CA SER A 30 24.33 -7.64 9.08
C SER A 30 23.62 -6.35 8.65
N VAL A 31 23.89 -5.24 9.36
CA VAL A 31 23.31 -3.92 9.03
C VAL A 31 23.64 -3.52 7.59
N ALA A 32 24.85 -3.82 7.10
CA ALA A 32 25.25 -3.54 5.73
C ALA A 32 24.42 -4.33 4.71
N GLN A 33 24.18 -5.61 4.96
CA GLN A 33 23.33 -6.44 4.09
C GLN A 33 21.89 -5.93 4.07
N VAL A 34 21.33 -5.56 5.22
CA VAL A 34 20.00 -4.97 5.32
C VAL A 34 19.92 -3.66 4.53
N GLY A 35 20.93 -2.80 4.63
CA GLY A 35 21.00 -1.56 3.85
C GLY A 35 20.91 -1.81 2.34
N VAL A 36 21.68 -2.78 1.82
CA VAL A 36 21.64 -3.15 0.40
C VAL A 36 20.28 -3.71 -0.01
N VAL A 37 19.73 -4.63 0.78
CA VAL A 37 18.40 -5.24 0.52
C VAL A 37 17.32 -4.16 0.44
N LEU A 38 17.26 -3.27 1.43
CA LEU A 38 16.23 -2.23 1.47
C LEU A 38 16.43 -1.17 0.38
N ALA A 39 17.66 -0.83 0.03
CA ALA A 39 17.92 0.09 -1.09
C ALA A 39 17.42 -0.49 -2.42
N LEU A 40 17.70 -1.77 -2.68
CA LEU A 40 17.26 -2.44 -3.91
C LEU A 40 15.75 -2.66 -3.92
N VAL A 41 15.20 -3.24 -2.84
CA VAL A 41 13.77 -3.57 -2.77
C VAL A 41 12.92 -2.31 -2.69
N SER A 42 13.15 -1.45 -1.68
CA SER A 42 12.29 -0.28 -1.48
C SER A 42 12.56 0.81 -2.51
N GLY A 43 13.82 1.00 -2.92
CA GLY A 43 14.17 1.99 -3.93
C GLY A 43 13.71 1.58 -5.33
N ILE A 44 14.28 0.48 -5.85
CA ILE A 44 13.99 0.03 -7.23
C ILE A 44 12.61 -0.61 -7.31
N GLY A 45 12.29 -1.54 -6.39
CA GLY A 45 10.99 -2.20 -6.37
C GLY A 45 9.83 -1.23 -6.14
N GLY A 46 9.99 -0.27 -5.21
CA GLY A 46 9.00 0.77 -4.98
C GLY A 46 8.78 1.70 -6.20
N ALA A 47 9.86 2.12 -6.86
CA ALA A 47 9.78 2.93 -8.07
C ALA A 47 9.11 2.17 -9.24
N LEU A 48 9.54 0.93 -9.48
CA LEU A 48 8.96 0.07 -10.51
C LEU A 48 7.48 -0.20 -10.24
N GLY A 49 7.14 -0.57 -9.01
CA GLY A 49 5.75 -0.82 -8.62
C GLY A 49 4.87 0.42 -8.81
N THR A 50 5.33 1.58 -8.34
CA THR A 50 4.57 2.84 -8.50
C THR A 50 4.36 3.19 -9.97
N TYR A 51 5.41 3.07 -10.79
CA TYR A 51 5.35 3.31 -12.23
C TYR A 51 4.40 2.32 -12.93
N LEU A 52 4.57 1.02 -12.70
CA LEU A 52 3.73 -0.03 -13.28
C LEU A 52 2.28 0.12 -12.85
N GLY A 53 2.04 0.48 -11.59
CA GLY A 53 0.72 0.81 -11.07
C GLY A 53 0.07 1.88 -11.93
N GLY A 54 0.71 3.04 -12.05
CA GLY A 54 0.22 4.16 -12.85
C GLY A 54 0.01 3.79 -14.31
N TYR A 55 1.01 3.17 -14.95
CA TYR A 55 0.96 2.76 -16.35
C TYR A 55 -0.20 1.79 -16.64
N LEU A 56 -0.37 0.75 -15.83
CA LEU A 56 -1.46 -0.21 -16.01
C LEU A 56 -2.82 0.44 -15.69
N GLY A 57 -2.86 1.31 -14.68
CA GLY A 57 -4.03 2.10 -14.32
C GLY A 57 -4.50 2.97 -15.49
N ASP A 58 -3.60 3.70 -16.14
CA ASP A 58 -3.91 4.54 -17.29
C ASP A 58 -4.27 3.72 -18.53
N ARG A 59 -3.47 2.67 -18.83
CA ARG A 59 -3.68 1.82 -20.02
C ARG A 59 -5.02 1.13 -20.01
N PHE A 60 -5.41 0.51 -18.90
CA PHE A 60 -6.70 -0.19 -18.80
C PHE A 60 -7.84 0.76 -18.39
N GLY A 61 -7.52 1.82 -17.64
CA GLY A 61 -8.43 2.89 -17.24
C GLY A 61 -9.04 3.65 -18.41
N ALA A 62 -8.33 3.74 -19.53
CA ALA A 62 -8.84 4.33 -20.77
C ALA A 62 -10.11 3.64 -21.30
N ARG A 63 -10.29 2.35 -21.00
CA ARG A 63 -11.49 1.57 -21.41
C ARG A 63 -12.50 1.43 -20.29
N ASP A 64 -12.04 1.13 -19.08
CA ASP A 64 -12.88 1.04 -17.89
C ASP A 64 -12.20 1.76 -16.72
N PRO A 65 -12.75 2.90 -16.23
CA PRO A 65 -12.13 3.70 -15.18
C PRO A 65 -11.94 2.92 -13.88
N ARG A 66 -12.66 1.81 -13.69
CA ARG A 66 -12.48 0.95 -12.52
C ARG A 66 -11.04 0.44 -12.38
N TRP A 67 -10.28 0.34 -13.47
CA TRP A 67 -8.90 -0.17 -13.43
C TRP A 67 -7.94 0.67 -12.58
N TYR A 68 -8.24 1.95 -12.37
CA TYR A 68 -7.52 2.77 -11.39
C TYR A 68 -7.59 2.19 -9.96
N LEU A 69 -8.61 1.36 -9.67
CA LEU A 69 -8.83 0.71 -8.39
C LEU A 69 -8.64 -0.81 -8.44
N TRP A 70 -8.85 -1.46 -9.60
CA TRP A 70 -8.52 -2.89 -9.76
C TRP A 70 -7.02 -3.14 -9.69
N VAL A 71 -6.18 -2.25 -10.24
CA VAL A 71 -4.71 -2.41 -10.18
C VAL A 71 -4.21 -2.49 -8.73
N PRO A 72 -4.49 -1.51 -7.84
CA PRO A 72 -4.11 -1.64 -6.43
C PRO A 72 -4.73 -2.84 -5.73
N MET A 73 -6.00 -3.14 -6.02
CA MET A 73 -6.71 -4.26 -5.39
C MET A 73 -6.07 -5.61 -5.76
N LEU A 74 -5.80 -5.85 -7.04
CA LEU A 74 -5.16 -7.06 -7.53
C LEU A 74 -3.71 -7.14 -7.08
N GLY A 75 -2.97 -6.03 -7.11
CA GLY A 75 -1.59 -5.97 -6.59
C GLY A 75 -1.54 -6.39 -5.12
N GLY A 76 -2.41 -5.82 -4.29
CA GLY A 76 -2.53 -6.20 -2.88
C GLY A 76 -2.96 -7.65 -2.68
N LEU A 77 -3.96 -8.12 -3.44
CA LEU A 77 -4.49 -9.49 -3.32
C LEU A 77 -3.46 -10.56 -3.72
N ILE A 78 -2.76 -10.34 -4.85
CA ILE A 78 -1.72 -11.24 -5.34
C ILE A 78 -0.51 -11.22 -4.39
N ALA A 79 -0.16 -10.06 -3.83
CA ALA A 79 0.94 -9.94 -2.89
C ALA A 79 0.62 -10.56 -1.52
N PHE A 80 -0.64 -10.61 -1.10
CA PHE A 80 -1.00 -10.95 0.29
C PHE A 80 -0.45 -12.30 0.76
N GLY A 81 -0.70 -13.38 0.02
CA GLY A 81 -0.22 -14.73 0.37
C GLY A 81 1.32 -14.81 0.42
N PRO A 82 2.04 -14.42 -0.64
CA PRO A 82 3.49 -14.37 -0.64
C PRO A 82 4.08 -13.45 0.43
N TYR A 83 3.40 -12.36 0.77
CA TYR A 83 3.84 -11.45 1.82
C TYR A 83 3.73 -12.08 3.21
N LEU A 84 2.68 -12.86 3.48
CA LEU A 84 2.60 -13.67 4.71
C LEU A 84 3.73 -14.70 4.77
N TYR A 85 4.05 -15.34 3.64
CA TYR A 85 5.18 -16.27 3.58
C TYR A 85 6.52 -15.58 3.90
N VAL A 86 6.76 -14.37 3.37
CA VAL A 86 7.96 -13.56 3.67
C VAL A 86 8.11 -13.31 5.17
N LEU A 87 7.02 -13.07 5.89
CA LEU A 87 7.06 -12.83 7.33
C LEU A 87 7.27 -14.12 8.12
N LEU A 88 6.74 -15.25 7.67
CA LEU A 88 6.70 -16.50 8.44
C LEU A 88 7.84 -17.49 8.10
N THR A 89 8.55 -17.29 7.00
CA THR A 89 9.64 -18.18 6.59
C THR A 89 10.90 -17.96 7.42
N ASP A 90 11.65 -19.02 7.68
CA ASP A 90 13.01 -18.96 8.25
C ASP A 90 14.09 -19.04 7.17
N ASN A 91 13.72 -19.30 5.91
CA ASN A 91 14.65 -19.35 4.78
C ASN A 91 14.89 -17.94 4.22
N THR A 92 16.04 -17.37 4.56
CA THR A 92 16.46 -16.02 4.16
C THR A 92 16.50 -15.84 2.63
N THR A 93 16.95 -16.84 1.87
CA THR A 93 17.04 -16.73 0.41
C THR A 93 15.66 -16.63 -0.22
N HIS A 94 14.72 -17.47 0.21
CA HIS A 94 13.34 -17.41 -0.27
C HIS A 94 12.67 -16.08 0.11
N LEU A 95 12.89 -15.63 1.34
CA LEU A 95 12.41 -14.33 1.81
C LEU A 95 12.86 -13.21 0.86
N LEU A 96 14.16 -13.10 0.59
CA LEU A 96 14.71 -12.01 -0.22
C LEU A 96 14.18 -12.02 -1.66
N VAL A 97 14.05 -13.19 -2.27
CA VAL A 97 13.50 -13.32 -3.62
C VAL A 97 12.03 -12.88 -3.66
N ILE A 98 11.20 -13.39 -2.75
CA ILE A 98 9.76 -13.10 -2.72
C ILE A 98 9.49 -11.66 -2.29
N LEU A 99 10.34 -11.09 -1.44
CA LEU A 99 10.25 -9.71 -0.99
C LEU A 99 10.28 -8.71 -2.16
N VAL A 100 11.12 -8.94 -3.17
CA VAL A 100 11.18 -8.08 -4.37
C VAL A 100 9.83 -8.05 -5.08
N PHE A 101 9.25 -9.22 -5.34
CA PHE A 101 7.96 -9.34 -6.04
C PHE A 101 6.82 -8.70 -5.24
N THR A 102 6.75 -8.99 -3.94
CA THR A 102 5.70 -8.44 -3.08
C THR A 102 5.80 -6.93 -2.94
N ASN A 103 7.01 -6.36 -2.84
CA ASN A 103 7.21 -4.92 -2.74
C ASN A 103 6.76 -4.19 -4.00
N ILE A 104 7.08 -4.73 -5.19
CA ILE A 104 6.61 -4.17 -6.46
C ILE A 104 5.07 -4.16 -6.48
N LEU A 105 4.44 -5.30 -6.19
CA LEU A 105 2.98 -5.45 -6.23
C LEU A 105 2.26 -4.53 -5.24
N THR A 106 2.76 -4.39 -4.02
CA THR A 106 2.15 -3.52 -3.00
C THR A 106 2.36 -2.04 -3.32
N ALA A 107 3.44 -1.66 -3.99
CA ALA A 107 3.70 -0.29 -4.42
C ALA A 107 2.82 0.17 -5.61
N MET A 108 2.13 -0.74 -6.30
CA MET A 108 1.28 -0.41 -7.47
C MET A 108 0.06 0.46 -7.14
N TYR A 109 -0.23 0.73 -5.88
CA TYR A 109 -1.41 1.50 -5.49
C TYR A 109 -1.27 3.02 -5.68
N LEU A 110 -0.07 3.56 -5.48
CA LEU A 110 0.09 4.99 -5.24
C LEU A 110 -0.25 5.82 -6.49
N GLY A 111 0.34 5.46 -7.65
CA GLY A 111 0.12 6.15 -8.92
C GLY A 111 -1.36 6.23 -9.33
N PRO A 112 -2.06 5.08 -9.48
CA PRO A 112 -3.47 5.06 -9.87
C PRO A 112 -4.39 5.81 -8.90
N CYS A 113 -4.11 5.72 -7.60
CA CYS A 113 -4.93 6.40 -6.60
C CYS A 113 -4.77 7.93 -6.66
N ILE A 114 -3.55 8.42 -6.90
CA ILE A 114 -3.32 9.85 -7.11
C ILE A 114 -4.02 10.33 -8.39
N ALA A 115 -3.80 9.63 -9.51
CA ALA A 115 -4.43 9.97 -10.78
C ALA A 115 -5.96 10.03 -10.67
N LEU A 116 -6.56 9.01 -10.04
CA LEU A 116 -7.99 8.96 -9.82
C LEU A 116 -8.48 10.10 -8.89
N SER A 117 -7.75 10.39 -7.82
CA SER A 117 -8.13 11.49 -6.93
C SER A 117 -8.22 12.83 -7.68
N HIS A 118 -7.33 13.06 -8.64
CA HIS A 118 -7.30 14.26 -9.47
C HIS A 118 -8.37 14.27 -10.56
N ALA A 119 -8.80 13.10 -11.04
CA ALA A 119 -9.89 12.97 -12.00
C ALA A 119 -11.26 13.28 -11.38
N LEU A 120 -11.41 13.13 -10.07
CA LEU A 120 -12.67 13.37 -9.34
C LEU A 120 -12.89 14.86 -8.98
N VAL A 121 -11.91 15.73 -9.24
CA VAL A 121 -11.94 17.14 -8.83
C VAL A 121 -11.61 18.08 -10.01
N PRO A 122 -12.03 19.36 -9.97
CA PRO A 122 -11.58 20.34 -10.96
C PRO A 122 -10.06 20.64 -10.85
N PRO A 123 -9.43 21.14 -11.93
CA PRO A 123 -7.98 21.37 -11.97
C PRO A 123 -7.43 22.24 -10.84
N ASN A 124 -8.15 23.29 -10.44
CA ASN A 124 -7.77 24.21 -9.37
C ASN A 124 -7.76 23.58 -7.97
N MET A 125 -8.37 22.42 -7.79
CA MET A 125 -8.43 21.71 -6.50
C MET A 125 -7.40 20.57 -6.38
N ARG A 126 -6.70 20.20 -7.46
CA ARG A 126 -5.81 19.03 -7.48
C ARG A 126 -4.70 19.09 -6.42
N ALA A 127 -4.14 20.27 -6.17
CA ALA A 127 -3.13 20.47 -5.13
C ALA A 127 -3.70 20.18 -3.73
N LEU A 128 -4.87 20.74 -3.41
CA LEU A 128 -5.57 20.49 -2.14
C LEU A 128 -5.96 19.02 -2.00
N THR A 129 -6.43 18.38 -3.07
CA THR A 129 -6.76 16.96 -3.08
C THR A 129 -5.55 16.08 -2.76
N SER A 130 -4.39 16.34 -3.36
CA SER A 130 -3.15 15.66 -2.99
C SER A 130 -2.80 15.91 -1.52
N ALA A 131 -2.88 17.15 -1.04
CA ALA A 131 -2.55 17.48 0.33
C ALA A 131 -3.43 16.71 1.33
N ILE A 132 -4.74 16.66 1.11
CA ILE A 132 -5.67 15.88 1.95
C ILE A 132 -5.38 14.39 1.85
N LEU A 133 -5.15 13.87 0.64
CA LEU A 133 -4.84 12.46 0.43
C LEU A 133 -3.58 12.06 1.21
N PHE A 134 -2.49 12.82 1.04
CA PHE A 134 -1.22 12.58 1.76
C PHE A 134 -1.35 12.84 3.26
N PHE A 135 -2.16 13.79 3.70
CA PHE A 135 -2.44 14.00 5.13
C PHE A 135 -3.07 12.74 5.74
N VAL A 136 -4.12 12.19 5.12
CA VAL A 136 -4.79 10.97 5.61
C VAL A 136 -3.84 9.77 5.55
N LEU A 137 -3.07 9.64 4.46
CA LEU A 137 -2.06 8.61 4.28
C LEU A 137 -0.98 8.63 5.36
N ASN A 138 -0.44 9.81 5.68
CA ASN A 138 0.61 9.94 6.69
C ASN A 138 0.03 9.83 8.10
N MET A 139 -1.11 10.45 8.40
CA MET A 139 -1.68 10.42 9.74
C MET A 139 -2.11 9.01 10.16
N ILE A 140 -2.78 8.27 9.27
CA ILE A 140 -3.18 6.89 9.56
C ILE A 140 -2.03 5.94 9.27
N GLY A 141 -1.41 6.05 8.10
CA GLY A 141 -0.41 5.08 7.66
C GLY A 141 0.88 5.17 8.46
N LEU A 142 1.55 6.33 8.39
CA LEU A 142 2.83 6.55 9.07
C LEU A 142 2.65 6.80 10.58
N GLY A 143 1.56 7.46 10.98
CA GLY A 143 1.28 7.77 12.38
C GLY A 143 0.83 6.54 13.17
N LEU A 144 -0.16 5.78 12.69
CA LEU A 144 -0.70 4.63 13.42
C LEU A 144 -0.02 3.31 13.08
N GLY A 145 0.50 3.13 11.85
CA GLY A 145 1.07 1.87 11.38
C GLY A 145 2.19 1.34 12.29
N PRO A 146 3.31 2.07 12.41
CA PRO A 146 4.42 1.67 13.28
C PRO A 146 4.01 1.64 14.75
N PHE A 147 3.22 2.61 15.21
CA PHE A 147 2.78 2.67 16.60
C PHE A 147 2.00 1.40 17.02
N LEU A 148 0.96 1.04 16.25
CA LEU A 148 0.16 -0.15 16.56
C LEU A 148 0.91 -1.45 16.32
N THR A 149 1.82 -1.49 15.34
CA THR A 149 2.67 -2.67 15.12
C THR A 149 3.65 -2.88 16.27
N GLY A 150 4.28 -1.81 16.76
CA GLY A 150 5.15 -1.84 17.94
C GLY A 150 4.39 -2.24 19.20
N LEU A 151 3.24 -1.61 19.47
CA LEU A 151 2.38 -1.96 20.60
C LEU A 151 1.95 -3.43 20.56
N ALA A 152 1.55 -3.94 19.39
CA ALA A 152 1.22 -5.36 19.23
C ALA A 152 2.44 -6.26 19.51
N SER A 153 3.64 -5.89 19.07
CA SER A 153 4.88 -6.61 19.36
C SER A 153 5.17 -6.67 20.87
N ASP A 154 4.98 -5.57 21.59
CA ASP A 154 5.20 -5.50 23.04
C ASP A 154 4.19 -6.35 23.80
N LEU A 155 2.91 -6.31 23.39
CA LEU A 155 1.85 -7.14 23.99
C LEU A 155 2.05 -8.64 23.71
N LEU A 156 2.66 -8.99 22.57
CA LEU A 156 2.97 -10.37 22.20
C LEU A 156 4.29 -10.88 22.80
N ALA A 157 5.18 -9.98 23.26
CA ALA A 157 6.50 -10.33 23.78
C ALA A 157 6.46 -11.35 24.94
N PRO A 158 5.55 -11.28 25.93
CA PRO A 158 5.49 -12.27 27.02
C PRO A 158 5.23 -13.70 26.55
N ARG A 159 4.57 -13.88 25.40
CA ARG A 159 4.18 -15.20 24.87
C ARG A 159 5.09 -15.68 23.74
N PHE A 160 5.57 -14.78 22.90
CA PHE A 160 6.29 -15.10 21.66
C PHE A 160 7.75 -14.67 21.64
N GLY A 161 8.23 -13.98 22.69
CA GLY A 161 9.65 -13.64 22.85
C GLY A 161 10.25 -12.94 21.62
N THR A 162 11.25 -13.56 21.01
CA THR A 162 11.95 -13.00 19.83
C THR A 162 11.06 -12.86 18.61
N ASP A 163 10.03 -13.70 18.46
CA ASP A 163 9.11 -13.73 17.32
C ASP A 163 7.90 -12.79 17.49
N SER A 164 7.78 -12.09 18.62
CA SER A 164 6.65 -11.19 18.85
C SER A 164 6.48 -10.15 17.74
N LEU A 165 7.60 -9.63 17.23
CA LEU A 165 7.63 -8.67 16.13
C LEU A 165 7.13 -9.28 14.81
N ARG A 166 7.53 -10.52 14.51
CA ARG A 166 7.08 -11.28 13.34
C ARG A 166 5.56 -11.41 13.33
N TYR A 167 4.98 -11.83 14.47
CA TYR A 167 3.53 -11.97 14.58
C TYR A 167 2.79 -10.62 14.59
N ALA A 168 3.37 -9.57 15.16
CA ALA A 168 2.82 -8.22 15.09
C ALA A 168 2.75 -7.69 13.64
N MET A 169 3.79 -7.93 12.83
CA MET A 169 3.79 -7.58 11.40
C MET A 169 2.74 -8.37 10.62
N VAL A 170 2.50 -9.64 10.97
CA VAL A 170 1.40 -10.44 10.41
C VAL A 170 0.04 -9.83 10.76
N LEU A 171 -0.20 -9.46 12.03
CA LEU A 171 -1.44 -8.80 12.43
C LEU A 171 -1.64 -7.47 11.71
N ALA A 172 -0.59 -6.66 11.58
CA ALA A 172 -0.65 -5.40 10.82
C ALA A 172 -1.02 -5.66 9.35
N SER A 173 -0.48 -6.71 8.73
CA SER A 173 -0.77 -7.04 7.33
C SER A 173 -2.24 -7.40 7.05
N LEU A 174 -3.00 -7.83 8.07
CA LEU A 174 -4.45 -8.12 7.94
C LEU A 174 -5.27 -6.88 7.60
N PHE A 175 -4.82 -5.67 7.97
CA PHE A 175 -5.44 -4.42 7.52
C PHE A 175 -5.36 -4.25 6.00
N GLY A 176 -4.41 -4.93 5.34
CA GLY A 176 -4.32 -5.02 3.89
C GLY A 176 -5.56 -5.66 3.26
N LEU A 177 -6.17 -6.66 3.90
CA LEU A 177 -7.42 -7.26 3.42
C LEU A 177 -8.58 -6.26 3.44
N VAL A 178 -8.63 -5.42 4.48
CA VAL A 178 -9.61 -4.33 4.57
C VAL A 178 -9.37 -3.32 3.46
N ALA A 179 -8.13 -2.93 3.21
CA ALA A 179 -7.78 -2.04 2.10
C ALA A 179 -8.20 -2.61 0.73
N ILE A 180 -7.94 -3.90 0.48
CA ILE A 180 -8.36 -4.62 -0.72
C ILE A 180 -9.88 -4.56 -0.88
N GLY A 181 -10.63 -4.85 0.20
CA GLY A 181 -12.10 -4.75 0.19
C GLY A 181 -12.58 -3.33 -0.13
N LEU A 182 -11.97 -2.31 0.47
CA LEU A 182 -12.30 -0.91 0.19
C LEU A 182 -12.01 -0.52 -1.26
N PHE A 183 -10.93 -0.99 -1.86
CA PHE A 183 -10.64 -0.76 -3.28
C PHE A 183 -11.66 -1.46 -4.18
N TYR A 184 -12.05 -2.69 -3.87
CA TYR A 184 -13.10 -3.41 -4.60
C TYR A 184 -14.44 -2.66 -4.58
N PHE A 185 -14.91 -2.24 -3.39
CA PHE A 185 -16.17 -1.51 -3.27
C PHE A 185 -16.10 -0.13 -3.94
N ALA A 186 -14.97 0.57 -3.83
CA ALA A 186 -14.75 1.84 -4.51
C ALA A 186 -14.73 1.67 -6.05
N ALA A 187 -14.12 0.59 -6.56
CA ALA A 187 -14.11 0.28 -7.99
C ALA A 187 -15.53 0.12 -8.52
N ARG A 188 -16.41 -0.57 -7.79
CA ARG A 188 -17.80 -0.76 -8.22
C ARG A 188 -18.59 0.54 -8.35
N ARG A 189 -18.35 1.51 -7.46
CA ARG A 189 -19.04 2.81 -7.42
C ARG A 189 -18.44 3.87 -8.34
N LEU A 190 -17.19 3.67 -8.78
CA LEU A 190 -16.44 4.68 -9.52
C LEU A 190 -17.13 5.19 -10.81
N PRO A 191 -17.74 4.34 -11.67
CA PRO A 191 -18.44 4.85 -12.86
C PRO A 191 -19.59 5.80 -12.53
N GLU A 192 -20.32 5.55 -11.44
CA GLU A 192 -21.42 6.40 -10.99
C GLU A 192 -20.91 7.76 -10.50
N ASP A 193 -19.81 7.76 -9.75
CA ASP A 193 -19.20 8.98 -9.22
C ASP A 193 -18.63 9.85 -10.35
N LEU A 194 -18.01 9.25 -11.36
CA LEU A 194 -17.55 9.96 -12.56
C LEU A 194 -18.71 10.54 -13.37
N ALA A 195 -19.81 9.79 -13.52
CA ALA A 195 -21.01 10.28 -14.20
C ALA A 195 -21.68 11.44 -13.45
N LYS A 196 -21.70 11.42 -12.12
CA LYS A 196 -22.16 12.55 -11.30
C LYS A 196 -21.27 13.77 -11.49
N ARG A 197 -19.94 13.60 -11.51
CA ARG A 197 -18.99 14.71 -11.72
C ARG A 197 -19.15 15.34 -13.10
N ARG A 198 -19.32 14.53 -14.14
CA ARG A 198 -19.56 15.00 -15.51
C ARG A 198 -20.84 15.86 -15.60
N ARG A 199 -21.95 15.38 -15.03
CA ARG A 199 -23.22 16.13 -14.98
C ARG A 199 -23.07 17.47 -14.25
N ALA A 200 -22.36 17.48 -13.12
CA ALA A 200 -22.11 18.72 -12.38
C ALA A 200 -21.23 19.72 -13.17
N ALA A 201 -20.29 19.23 -13.98
CA ALA A 201 -19.48 20.08 -14.85
C ALA A 201 -20.29 20.66 -16.01
N GLU A 202 -21.15 19.86 -16.64
CA GLU A 202 -22.06 20.29 -17.72
C GLU A 202 -23.02 21.38 -17.22
N ALA A 203 -23.64 21.19 -16.04
CA ALA A 203 -24.54 22.18 -15.45
C ALA A 203 -23.88 23.55 -15.19
N TYR A 204 -22.60 23.58 -14.82
CA TYR A 204 -21.87 24.82 -14.55
C TYR A 204 -21.40 25.52 -15.83
N SER A 205 -21.30 24.82 -16.96
CA SER A 205 -20.92 25.39 -18.26
C SER A 205 -22.08 26.07 -19.01
N VAL A 206 -23.32 25.86 -18.55
CA VAL A 206 -24.55 26.41 -19.15
C VAL A 206 -25.03 27.68 -18.44
N VAL A 207 -24.43 28.02 -17.30
CA VAL A 207 -24.66 29.25 -16.51
C VAL A 207 -23.55 30.26 -16.81
#